data_AF-A0A257SZF2-F1
#
_entry.id   AF-A0A257SZF2-F1
#
_cell.length_a   1.000
_cell.length_b   1.000
_cell.length_c   1.000
_cell.angle_alpha   90.00
_cell.angle_beta   90.00
_cell.angle_gamma   90.00
#
_symmetry.space_group_name_H-M   'P 1'
#
loop_
_entity.id
_entity.type
_entity.pdbx_description
1 polymer ?
#
loop_
_entity_poly.entity_id
_entity_poly.type
_entity_poly.pdbx_seq_one_letter_code
_entity_poly.pdbx_strand_id
1 'polypeptide(L)'
;YRLWRLRQRPRQLLAGQELRVLLQAPFTLHWGINGWQSVQDTDSEDWDLGHVVLLPVQKLSAGDSVQFAIRWRASGDWQGEDFHIDIIGGDA
;
A
#
# COMPACT_ATOMS: atom_id res chain seq x y z
N TYR A 1 -6.66 -6.10 9.44
CA TYR A 1 -5.85 -5.25 8.55
C TYR A 1 -4.38 -5.34 8.95
N ARG A 2 -3.46 -4.94 8.08
CA ARG A 2 -2.01 -4.82 8.29
C ARG A 2 -1.64 -3.36 8.04
N LEU A 3 -0.86 -2.80 8.95
CA LEU A 3 -0.40 -1.42 8.83
C LEU A 3 0.98 -1.38 8.16
N TRP A 4 1.13 -0.49 7.18
CA TRP A 4 2.40 -0.17 6.55
C TRP A 4 2.71 1.32 6.76
N ARG A 5 3.96 1.61 7.14
CA ARG A 5 4.51 2.96 7.28
C ARG A 5 5.96 2.96 6.80
N LEU A 6 6.53 4.13 6.51
CA LEU A 6 7.95 4.22 6.12
C LEU A 6 8.91 3.56 7.13
N ARG A 7 8.60 3.57 8.43
CA ARG A 7 9.38 2.91 9.49
C ARG A 7 8.97 1.47 9.77
N GLN A 8 7.82 1.03 9.27
CA GLN A 8 7.26 -0.31 9.48
C GLN A 8 6.81 -0.86 8.13
N ARG A 9 7.69 -1.60 7.48
CA ARG A 9 7.53 -2.06 6.10
C ARG A 9 7.31 -3.59 6.04
N PRO A 10 6.15 -4.12 6.48
CA PRO A 10 5.87 -5.54 6.30
C PRO A 10 5.94 -5.88 4.82
N ARG A 11 6.61 -6.99 4.49
CA ARG A 11 6.76 -7.49 3.12
C ARG A 11 5.75 -8.58 2.77
N GLN A 12 4.94 -8.98 3.74
CA GLN A 12 3.94 -10.03 3.59
C GLN A 12 2.61 -9.57 4.18
N LEU A 13 1.54 -9.97 3.50
CA LEU A 13 0.15 -9.76 3.87
C LEU A 13 -0.59 -11.08 3.71
N LEU A 14 -1.40 -11.47 4.71
CA LEU A 14 -2.23 -12.66 4.57
C LEU A 14 -3.34 -12.41 3.52
N ALA A 15 -3.64 -13.41 2.70
CA ALA A 15 -4.79 -13.35 1.79
C ALA A 15 -6.07 -13.00 2.57
N GLY A 16 -6.93 -12.15 2.00
CA GLY A 16 -8.11 -11.63 2.69
C GLY A 16 -7.85 -10.48 3.68
N GLN A 17 -6.59 -10.17 4.03
CA GLN A 17 -6.28 -9.08 4.95
C GLN A 17 -6.24 -7.72 4.22
N GLU A 18 -6.77 -6.69 4.89
CA GLU A 18 -6.67 -5.32 4.39
C GLU A 18 -5.28 -4.72 4.63
N LEU A 19 -4.77 -3.96 3.66
CA LEU A 19 -3.54 -3.19 3.79
C LEU A 19 -3.87 -1.71 3.99
N ARG A 20 -3.35 -1.10 5.05
CA ARG A 20 -3.45 0.33 5.31
C ARG A 20 -2.08 0.97 5.23
N VAL A 21 -1.92 1.94 4.33
CA VAL A 21 -0.72 2.79 4.27
C VAL A 21 -1.02 4.05 5.05
N LEU A 22 -0.26 4.32 6.11
CA LEU A 22 -0.46 5.48 6.99
C LEU A 22 0.82 6.32 7.10
N LEU A 23 0.75 7.56 6.62
CA LEU A 23 1.86 8.52 6.60
C LEU A 23 1.44 9.85 7.25
N GLN A 24 2.43 10.71 7.53
CA GLN A 24 2.20 11.96 8.26
C GLN A 24 1.80 13.16 7.39
N ALA A 25 1.89 13.03 6.07
CA ALA A 25 1.61 14.10 5.13
C ALA A 25 0.74 13.56 3.97
N PRO A 26 -0.05 14.41 3.28
CA PRO A 26 -0.89 13.98 2.18
C PRO A 26 -0.08 13.35 1.05
N PHE A 27 -0.53 12.20 0.56
CA PHE A 27 0.15 11.46 -0.49
C PHE A 27 -0.83 10.82 -1.46
N THR A 28 -0.36 10.56 -2.68
CA THR A 28 -0.99 9.66 -3.64
C THR A 28 -0.20 8.36 -3.58
N LEU A 29 -0.91 7.25 -3.41
CA LEU A 29 -0.34 5.92 -3.55
C LEU A 29 -0.51 5.48 -5.00
N HIS A 30 0.60 5.34 -5.71
CA HIS A 30 0.65 4.78 -7.06
C HIS A 30 0.91 3.30 -6.94
N TRP A 31 -0.01 2.43 -7.33
CA TRP A 31 0.09 1.01 -7.03
C TRP A 31 -0.42 0.13 -8.16
N GLY A 32 0.12 -1.08 -8.25
CA GLY A 32 -0.35 -2.13 -9.13
C GLY A 32 -0.21 -3.50 -8.48
N ILE A 33 -0.65 -4.52 -9.18
CA ILE A 33 -0.59 -5.91 -8.74
C ILE A 33 0.27 -6.73 -9.69
N ASN A 34 0.91 -7.79 -9.19
CA ASN A 34 1.58 -8.81 -10.02
C ASN A 34 2.54 -8.22 -11.07
N GLY A 35 3.42 -7.32 -10.62
CA GLY A 35 4.38 -6.64 -11.48
C GLY A 35 3.80 -5.40 -12.15
N TRP A 36 3.17 -4.52 -11.37
CA TRP A 36 2.58 -3.26 -11.88
C TRP A 36 1.48 -3.43 -12.92
N GLN A 37 0.70 -4.51 -12.85
CA GLN A 37 -0.53 -4.65 -13.63
C GLN A 37 -1.66 -3.87 -12.98
N SER A 38 -2.62 -3.40 -13.79
CA SER A 38 -3.82 -2.69 -13.32
C SER A 38 -3.51 -1.50 -12.41
N VAL A 39 -2.53 -0.70 -12.82
CA VAL A 39 -2.02 0.45 -12.05
C VAL A 39 -3.13 1.45 -11.75
N GLN A 40 -3.16 1.91 -10.51
CA GLN A 40 -4.13 2.85 -10.00
C GLN A 40 -3.42 3.87 -9.09
N ASP A 41 -3.96 5.08 -9.07
CA ASP A 41 -3.61 6.10 -8.10
C ASP A 41 -4.73 6.18 -7.07
N THR A 42 -4.36 6.25 -5.79
CA THR A 42 -5.32 6.44 -4.70
C THR A 42 -4.80 7.53 -3.77
N ASP A 43 -5.53 8.63 -3.69
CA ASP A 43 -5.20 9.72 -2.79
C ASP A 43 -5.51 9.34 -1.35
N SER A 44 -4.62 9.76 -0.44
CA SER A 44 -4.81 9.58 0.98
C SER A 44 -5.91 10.48 1.54
N GLU A 45 -6.69 9.95 2.45
CA GLU A 45 -7.65 10.70 3.27
C GLU A 45 -6.99 11.18 4.56
N ASP A 46 -7.36 12.37 5.04
CA ASP A 46 -6.94 12.88 6.35
C ASP A 46 -7.84 12.30 7.44
N TRP A 47 -7.24 11.60 8.40
CA TRP A 47 -7.91 10.97 9.54
C TRP A 47 -7.50 11.62 10.87
N ASP A 48 -7.12 12.91 10.86
CA ASP A 48 -6.68 13.77 11.99
C ASP A 48 -5.37 13.35 12.68
N LEU A 49 -5.02 12.07 12.63
CA LEU A 49 -3.79 11.49 13.20
C LEU A 49 -2.77 11.08 12.13
N GLY A 50 -3.07 11.44 10.88
CA GLY A 50 -2.27 11.14 9.70
C GLY A 50 -3.13 10.87 8.49
N HIS A 51 -2.45 10.67 7.37
CA HIS A 51 -3.06 10.41 6.09
C HIS A 51 -3.08 8.91 5.80
N VAL A 52 -4.22 8.38 5.39
CA VAL A 52 -4.45 6.94 5.19
C VAL A 52 -4.89 6.64 3.76
N VAL A 53 -4.32 5.58 3.19
CA VAL A 53 -4.88 4.88 2.03
C VAL A 53 -5.27 3.46 2.46
N LEU A 54 -6.53 3.11 2.22
CA LEU A 54 -7.05 1.75 2.36
C LEU A 54 -6.95 1.05 1.01
N LEU A 55 -6.03 0.09 0.88
CA LEU A 55 -5.83 -0.63 -0.38
C LEU A 55 -6.82 -1.81 -0.47
N PRO A 56 -7.61 -1.92 -1.57
CA PRO A 56 -8.63 -2.97 -1.73
C PRO A 56 -8.04 -4.33 -2.16
N VAL A 57 -6.95 -4.75 -1.52
CA VAL A 57 -6.16 -5.95 -1.86
C VAL A 57 -6.66 -7.24 -1.19
N GLN A 58 -7.79 -7.18 -0.49
CA GLN A 58 -8.37 -8.34 0.22
C GLN A 58 -8.84 -9.44 -0.74
N LYS A 59 -9.11 -9.09 -2.00
CA LYS A 59 -9.52 -10.02 -3.05
C LYS A 59 -8.34 -10.77 -3.68
N LEU A 60 -7.10 -10.39 -3.35
CA LEU A 60 -5.92 -11.06 -3.87
C LEU A 60 -5.70 -12.41 -3.19
N SER A 61 -5.22 -13.36 -3.97
CA SER A 61 -4.96 -14.74 -3.55
C SER A 61 -3.51 -14.91 -3.12
N ALA A 62 -3.23 -15.97 -2.35
CA ALA A 62 -1.86 -16.33 -2.05
C ALA A 62 -1.06 -16.54 -3.36
N GLY A 63 0.14 -15.97 -3.41
CA GLY A 63 0.98 -15.94 -4.62
C GLY A 63 0.84 -14.64 -5.44
N ASP A 64 -0.19 -13.85 -5.21
CA ASP A 64 -0.26 -12.48 -5.75
C ASP A 64 0.72 -11.55 -5.03
N SER A 65 0.94 -10.38 -5.62
CA SER A 65 1.76 -9.33 -5.04
C SER A 65 1.19 -7.95 -5.32
N VAL A 66 1.55 -6.99 -4.47
CA VAL A 66 1.20 -5.58 -4.59
C VAL A 66 2.49 -4.78 -4.64
N GLN A 67 2.66 -3.99 -5.69
CA GLN A 67 3.73 -3.00 -5.80
C GLN A 67 3.14 -1.61 -5.63
N PHE A 68 3.85 -0.73 -4.93
CA PHE A 68 3.43 0.65 -4.81
C PHE A 68 4.59 1.61 -4.61
N ALA A 69 4.38 2.85 -5.03
CA ALA A 69 5.23 4.00 -4.82
C ALA A 69 4.41 5.14 -4.19
N ILE A 70 5.11 6.05 -3.52
CA ILE A 70 4.47 7.17 -2.82
C ILE A 70 4.84 8.46 -3.54
N ARG A 71 3.84 9.22 -3.96
CA ARG A 71 3.99 10.59 -4.45
C ARG A 71 3.45 11.56 -3.42
N TRP A 72 4.27 12.47 -2.93
CA TRP A 72 3.86 13.49 -1.96
C TRP A 72 3.00 14.55 -2.63
N ARG A 73 1.77 14.78 -2.16
CA ARG A 73 0.86 15.73 -2.83
C ARG A 73 1.26 17.18 -2.66
N ALA A 74 2.00 17.50 -1.58
CA ALA A 74 2.44 18.86 -1.31
C ALA A 74 3.51 19.35 -2.29
N SER A 75 4.50 18.51 -2.62
CA SER A 75 5.60 18.88 -3.53
C SER A 75 5.48 18.27 -4.94
N GLY A 76 4.71 17.19 -5.08
CA GLY A 76 4.67 16.37 -6.30
C GLY A 76 5.82 15.37 -6.43
N ASP A 77 6.77 15.39 -5.47
CA ASP A 77 7.94 14.51 -5.51
C ASP A 77 7.60 13.06 -5.17
N TRP A 78 8.39 12.16 -5.70
CA TRP A 78 8.36 10.75 -5.33
C TRP A 78 9.18 10.48 -4.08
N GLN A 79 8.75 9.51 -3.28
CA GLN A 79 9.52 8.99 -2.14
C GLN A 79 10.89 8.41 -2.56
N GLY A 80 11.06 8.08 -3.84
CA GLY A 80 12.33 7.68 -4.44
C GLY A 80 12.63 6.18 -4.40
N GLU A 81 11.68 5.36 -3.95
CA GLU A 81 11.76 3.90 -3.97
C GLU A 81 10.38 3.28 -4.19
N ASP A 82 10.37 2.11 -4.80
CA ASP A 82 9.20 1.26 -4.92
C ASP A 82 9.14 0.27 -3.76
N PHE A 83 7.93 -0.07 -3.34
CA PHE A 83 7.65 -1.02 -2.28
C PHE A 83 6.89 -2.22 -2.83
N HIS A 84 7.09 -3.36 -2.18
CA HIS A 84 6.51 -4.64 -2.59
C HIS A 84 5.97 -5.38 -1.37
N ILE A 85 4.79 -5.98 -1.53
CA ILE A 85 4.18 -6.88 -0.56
C ILE A 85 3.71 -8.15 -1.26
N ASP A 86 4.14 -9.29 -0.74
CA ASP A 86 3.67 -10.61 -1.14
C ASP A 86 2.38 -10.96 -0.41
N ILE A 87 1.41 -11.51 -1.14
CA ILE A 87 0.21 -12.09 -0.55
C ILE A 87 0.51 -13.57 -0.23
N ILE A 88 0.45 -13.92 1.05
CA ILE A 88 0.71 -15.29 1.52
C ILE A 88 -0.59 -15.93 2.02
N GLY A 89 -0.66 -17.26 1.95
CA GLY A 89 -1.76 -18.00 2.59
C GLY A 89 -1.71 -17.81 4.11
N GLY A 90 -2.88 -17.72 4.74
CA GLY A 90 -2.95 -17.92 6.20
C GLY A 90 -2.76 -19.40 6.50
N ASP A 91 -1.90 -19.72 7.47
CA ASP A 91 -1.89 -21.07 8.02
C ASP A 91 -3.30 -21.39 8.54
N ALA A 92 -3.86 -22.50 8.06
CA ALA A 92 -5.19 -22.98 8.43
C ALA A 92 -5.24 -23.48 9.88
#